data_AF-A0A667XM49-F1
#
_entry.id   AF-A0A667XM49-F1
#
_cell.length_a   1.000
_cell.length_b   1.000
_cell.length_c   1.000
_cell.angle_alpha   90.00
_cell.angle_beta   90.00
_cell.angle_gamma   90.00
#
_symmetry.space_group_name_H-M   'P 1'
#
loop_
_entity.id
_entity.type
_entity.pdbx_description
1 polymer ?
#
loop_
_entity_poly.entity_id
_entity_poly.type
_entity_poly.pdbx_seq_one_letter_code
_entity_poly.pdbx_strand_id
1 'polypeptide(L)'
;MRRGFVFFLCSLPTHARVCSPGPAELVKPREDSVMVPVKKRKFPGTDDQELRKRKITNFTRPQIRGSRLISGEKPFSNKKCLAWFHEYAGPDDVVGPEGMEKFCEDIGVEPENIIMLVLAWLLEAASMGFFTKEEWLRGMTLLQCDCTERLRSKMDYLRCELNDSAVFKNIYRYAFDFARDKSQRSLDMDTAKSMLALLLERSWPLFPVFQQFLEQSKYKGMNKDQWYNVLEFSRTIKEDLSNYDEDGAWPVLLDEFVEWQKARSVS
;
A
#
# COMPACT_ATOMS: atom_id res chain seq x y z
N MET A 1 -8.63 5.39 -18.41
CA MET A 1 -7.95 6.45 -17.62
C MET A 1 -8.14 6.10 -16.15
N ARG A 2 -7.11 6.25 -15.29
CA ARG A 2 -6.91 5.56 -13.99
C ARG A 2 -6.27 4.17 -14.09
N ARG A 3 -4.99 4.11 -14.50
CA ARG A 3 -4.07 3.12 -13.93
C ARG A 3 -3.38 3.82 -12.76
N GLY A 4 -3.57 3.28 -11.57
CA GLY A 4 -2.94 3.75 -10.34
C GLY A 4 -2.26 2.55 -9.68
N PHE A 5 -1.45 2.79 -8.65
CA PHE A 5 -0.81 1.71 -7.89
C PHE A 5 -1.85 0.73 -7.28
N VAL A 6 -3.03 1.23 -6.90
CA VAL A 6 -4.22 0.42 -6.53
C VAL A 6 -4.70 -0.45 -7.70
N PHE A 7 -4.67 0.07 -8.93
CA PHE A 7 -5.11 -0.67 -10.12
C PHE A 7 -4.12 -1.78 -10.50
N PHE A 8 -2.83 -1.64 -10.20
CA PHE A 8 -1.89 -2.77 -10.29
C PHE A 8 -2.29 -3.84 -9.27
N LEU A 9 -2.22 -3.50 -7.97
CA LEU A 9 -2.56 -4.38 -6.83
C LEU A 9 -3.94 -5.06 -6.94
N CYS A 10 -4.89 -4.53 -7.72
CA CYS A 10 -6.24 -5.07 -7.88
C CYS A 10 -6.57 -5.58 -9.30
N SER A 11 -5.66 -5.52 -10.30
CA SER A 11 -5.99 -5.92 -11.69
C SER A 11 -5.09 -7.00 -12.32
N LEU A 12 -4.15 -7.60 -11.56
CA LEU A 12 -3.49 -8.82 -12.01
C LEU A 12 -4.38 -10.05 -11.74
N PRO A 13 -4.70 -10.88 -12.75
CA PRO A 13 -5.56 -12.03 -12.57
C PRO A 13 -4.83 -13.17 -11.83
N THR A 14 -5.41 -13.61 -10.72
CA THR A 14 -5.02 -14.85 -10.05
C THR A 14 -5.20 -16.05 -10.97
N HIS A 15 -4.08 -16.68 -11.33
CA HIS A 15 -3.90 -17.99 -11.96
C HIS A 15 -4.94 -18.47 -13.01
N ALA A 16 -4.47 -18.64 -14.24
CA ALA A 16 -5.22 -19.11 -15.40
C ALA A 16 -6.19 -20.28 -15.11
N ARG A 17 -7.46 -20.10 -15.47
CA ARG A 17 -8.35 -21.19 -15.90
C ARG A 17 -8.75 -20.98 -17.36
N VAL A 18 -8.54 -22.03 -18.13
CA VAL A 18 -8.89 -22.11 -19.56
C VAL A 18 -10.40 -22.08 -19.72
N CYS A 19 -10.90 -21.23 -20.63
CA CYS A 19 -12.16 -21.46 -21.35
C CYS A 19 -12.18 -20.65 -22.66
N SER A 20 -12.54 -21.32 -23.75
CA SER A 20 -12.53 -20.81 -25.13
C SER A 20 -13.76 -19.93 -25.45
N PRO A 21 -13.74 -19.10 -26.52
CA PRO A 21 -14.79 -18.09 -26.75
C PRO A 21 -16.06 -18.65 -27.40
N GLY A 22 -17.21 -18.10 -27.00
CA GLY A 22 -18.52 -18.21 -27.66
C GLY A 22 -19.00 -16.85 -28.18
N PRO A 23 -19.93 -16.80 -29.16
CA PRO A 23 -20.06 -15.65 -30.06
C PRO A 23 -20.88 -14.47 -29.51
N ALA A 24 -20.66 -13.31 -30.13
CA ALA A 24 -21.36 -12.06 -29.83
C ALA A 24 -22.81 -12.04 -30.35
N GLU A 25 -23.70 -11.35 -29.65
CA GLU A 25 -25.06 -11.05 -30.12
C GLU A 25 -25.40 -9.56 -29.96
N LEU A 26 -26.15 -9.02 -30.91
CA LEU A 26 -26.51 -7.60 -31.01
C LEU A 26 -27.59 -7.21 -30.01
N VAL A 27 -27.45 -6.04 -29.37
CA VAL A 27 -28.56 -5.34 -28.72
C VAL A 27 -28.78 -3.97 -29.38
N LYS A 28 -30.02 -3.70 -29.82
CA LYS A 28 -30.46 -2.44 -30.44
C LYS A 28 -30.95 -1.43 -29.38
N PRO A 29 -30.95 -0.11 -29.68
CA PRO A 29 -31.17 0.94 -28.69
C PRO A 29 -32.66 1.21 -28.39
N ARG A 30 -32.93 1.91 -27.28
CA ARG A 30 -34.16 2.67 -27.02
C ARG A 30 -33.83 3.99 -26.32
N GLU A 31 -34.57 5.04 -26.66
CA GLU A 31 -34.36 6.42 -26.23
C GLU A 31 -35.17 6.80 -24.97
N ASP A 32 -34.72 7.88 -24.33
CA ASP A 32 -35.43 8.87 -23.48
C ASP A 32 -36.34 8.40 -22.32
N SER A 33 -36.23 8.98 -21.12
CA SER A 33 -36.61 10.39 -20.92
C SER A 33 -36.22 11.00 -19.55
N VAL A 34 -36.25 12.34 -19.51
CA VAL A 34 -36.41 13.29 -18.38
C VAL A 34 -35.18 13.68 -17.52
N MET A 35 -34.79 14.95 -17.67
CA MET A 35 -34.01 15.72 -16.69
C MET A 35 -34.92 16.58 -15.78
N VAL A 36 -34.51 16.86 -14.54
CA VAL A 36 -35.03 17.94 -13.67
C VAL A 36 -33.90 18.48 -12.78
N PRO A 37 -33.95 19.70 -12.20
CA PRO A 37 -32.94 20.70 -12.55
C PRO A 37 -31.89 21.01 -11.47
N VAL A 38 -30.70 21.39 -11.92
CA VAL A 38 -29.57 21.84 -11.08
C VAL A 38 -29.89 23.18 -10.39
N LYS A 39 -29.94 23.20 -9.06
CA LYS A 39 -29.88 24.44 -8.27
C LYS A 39 -28.42 24.80 -7.95
N LYS A 40 -27.85 25.75 -8.70
CA LYS A 40 -26.60 26.43 -8.32
C LYS A 40 -26.75 27.08 -6.94
N ARG A 41 -25.77 26.90 -6.05
CA ARG A 41 -25.53 27.78 -4.89
C ARG A 41 -24.05 28.17 -4.83
N LYS A 42 -23.82 29.43 -4.44
CA LYS A 42 -22.50 30.07 -4.37
C LYS A 42 -21.65 29.49 -3.22
N PHE A 43 -20.33 29.51 -3.42
CA PHE A 43 -19.34 29.46 -2.36
C PHE A 43 -19.47 30.65 -1.38
N PRO A 44 -19.22 30.43 -0.08
CA PRO A 44 -18.44 31.31 0.78
C PRO A 44 -16.98 30.84 0.80
N GLY A 45 -16.04 31.76 1.06
CA GLY A 45 -14.61 31.50 0.91
C GLY A 45 -13.89 30.96 2.15
N THR A 46 -12.71 30.40 1.89
CA THR A 46 -11.50 30.36 2.75
C THR A 46 -11.65 30.01 4.23
N ASP A 47 -11.17 28.81 4.60
CA ASP A 47 -10.43 28.64 5.86
C ASP A 47 -9.27 27.63 5.68
N ASP A 48 -8.15 28.12 5.14
CA ASP A 48 -6.95 27.32 4.78
C ASP A 48 -6.17 26.73 5.98
N GLN A 49 -6.66 26.89 7.22
CA GLN A 49 -5.94 26.44 8.42
C GLN A 49 -6.24 25.00 8.86
N GLU A 50 -7.41 24.43 8.55
CA GLU A 50 -7.79 23.08 9.03
C GLU A 50 -7.00 21.95 8.34
N LEU A 51 -6.70 22.09 7.04
CA LEU A 51 -5.99 21.08 6.25
C LEU A 51 -4.56 20.78 6.76
N ARG A 52 -3.97 21.66 7.58
CA ARG A 52 -2.60 21.49 8.12
C ARG A 52 -2.50 20.63 9.40
N LYS A 53 -3.60 20.21 10.02
CA LYS A 53 -3.58 19.67 11.40
C LYS A 53 -3.73 18.15 11.58
N ARG A 54 -3.93 17.36 10.52
CA ARG A 54 -3.89 15.88 10.62
C ARG A 54 -2.66 15.30 9.93
N LYS A 55 -1.51 15.54 10.57
CA LYS A 55 -0.28 14.79 10.32
C LYS A 55 -0.56 13.28 10.44
N ILE A 56 0.07 12.49 9.59
CA ILE A 56 0.21 11.05 9.77
C ILE A 56 0.67 10.81 11.22
N THR A 57 0.09 9.81 11.89
CA THR A 57 0.49 9.45 13.27
C THR A 57 2.01 9.34 13.34
N ASN A 58 2.67 10.11 14.21
CA ASN A 58 4.13 10.24 14.27
C ASN A 58 4.81 8.87 14.46
N PHE A 59 5.08 8.16 13.36
CA PHE A 59 5.94 6.98 13.36
C PHE A 59 7.38 7.44 13.61
N THR A 60 8.09 6.73 14.48
CA THR A 60 9.44 7.13 14.90
C THR A 60 10.36 7.24 13.68
N ARG A 61 11.01 8.40 13.53
CA ARG A 61 11.85 8.73 12.37
C ARG A 61 12.86 7.62 12.07
N PRO A 62 12.93 7.07 10.83
CA PRO A 62 13.89 6.05 10.47
C PRO A 62 15.32 6.53 10.79
N GLN A 63 16.04 5.77 11.63
CA GLN A 63 17.45 6.01 11.92
C GLN A 63 18.27 5.08 11.04
N ILE A 64 18.70 5.55 9.87
CA ILE A 64 19.51 4.75 8.96
C ILE A 64 20.82 4.35 9.64
N ARG A 65 21.05 3.04 9.77
CA ARG A 65 22.33 2.49 10.21
C ARG A 65 23.34 2.70 9.09
N GLY A 66 24.36 3.52 9.35
CA GLY A 66 25.30 3.99 8.33
C GLY A 66 25.97 2.86 7.54
N SER A 67 25.73 2.86 6.23
CA SER A 67 26.45 2.00 5.28
C SER A 67 27.87 2.53 5.10
N ARG A 68 28.88 1.64 5.13
CA ARG A 68 30.29 2.02 4.85
C ARG A 68 30.39 2.58 3.42
N LEU A 69 31.01 3.75 3.29
CA LEU A 69 31.30 4.39 2.00
C LEU A 69 32.24 3.49 1.18
N ILE A 70 31.86 3.21 -0.06
CA ILE A 70 32.75 2.57 -1.04
C ILE A 70 33.70 3.66 -1.57
N SER A 71 35.00 3.42 -1.43
CA SER A 71 36.03 4.37 -1.87
C SER A 71 35.97 4.59 -3.38
N GLY A 72 35.67 5.81 -3.81
CA GLY A 72 35.63 6.22 -5.23
C GLY A 72 34.28 6.78 -5.70
N GLU A 73 33.19 6.63 -4.95
CA GLU A 73 31.92 7.27 -5.31
C GLU A 73 31.98 8.80 -5.11
N LYS A 74 31.44 9.55 -6.08
CA LYS A 74 31.18 10.99 -5.93
C LYS A 74 30.22 11.21 -4.75
N PRO A 75 30.25 12.36 -4.04
CA PRO A 75 29.28 12.67 -3.00
C PRO A 75 27.84 12.76 -3.54
N PHE A 76 26.86 12.77 -2.64
CA PHE A 76 25.47 13.06 -2.97
C PHE A 76 25.29 14.50 -3.49
N SER A 77 24.49 14.66 -4.55
CA SER A 77 24.17 15.95 -5.16
C SER A 77 22.66 16.20 -5.19
N ASN A 78 22.21 17.17 -4.39
CA ASN A 78 20.82 17.66 -4.42
C ASN A 78 20.36 18.06 -5.84
N LYS A 79 21.23 18.70 -6.62
CA LYS A 79 20.91 19.10 -8.01
C LYS A 79 20.66 17.88 -8.90
N LYS A 80 21.44 16.81 -8.72
CA LYS A 80 21.28 15.55 -9.49
C LYS A 80 20.04 14.79 -9.02
N CYS A 81 19.80 14.70 -7.71
CA CYS A 81 18.61 14.09 -7.13
C CYS A 81 17.31 14.79 -7.59
N LEU A 82 17.33 16.11 -7.75
CA LEU A 82 16.21 16.88 -8.30
C LEU A 82 16.04 16.68 -9.81
N ALA A 83 17.13 16.65 -10.58
CA ALA A 83 17.05 16.33 -12.01
C ALA A 83 16.42 14.93 -12.23
N TRP A 84 16.86 13.94 -11.44
CA TRP A 84 16.35 12.58 -11.45
C TRP A 84 14.87 12.48 -11.07
N PHE A 85 14.39 13.28 -10.12
CA PHE A 85 12.94 13.41 -9.83
C PHE A 85 12.14 13.85 -11.06
N HIS A 86 12.63 14.86 -11.79
CA HIS A 86 11.97 15.38 -12.99
C HIS A 86 12.03 14.42 -14.20
N GLU A 87 12.72 13.28 -14.12
CA GLU A 87 12.65 12.21 -15.12
C GLU A 87 11.37 11.36 -15.01
N TYR A 88 10.65 11.48 -13.88
CA TYR A 88 9.41 10.74 -13.57
C TYR A 88 8.22 11.65 -13.20
N ALA A 89 8.48 12.90 -12.81
CA ALA A 89 7.44 13.83 -12.40
C ALA A 89 6.53 14.25 -13.57
N GLY A 90 5.23 14.36 -13.30
CA GLY A 90 4.25 14.92 -14.21
C GLY A 90 4.24 16.46 -14.24
N PRO A 91 3.32 17.06 -15.01
CA PRO A 91 3.19 18.52 -15.13
C PRO A 91 2.86 19.26 -13.82
N ASP A 92 2.47 18.53 -12.79
CA ASP A 92 2.12 19.00 -11.44
C ASP A 92 3.27 18.91 -10.42
N ASP A 93 4.50 18.60 -10.86
CA ASP A 93 5.67 18.39 -10.00
C ASP A 93 5.46 17.24 -8.97
N VAL A 94 4.73 16.20 -9.39
CA VAL A 94 4.49 14.94 -8.63
C VAL A 94 4.81 13.73 -9.51
N VAL A 95 5.48 12.72 -8.95
CA VAL A 95 5.59 11.40 -9.61
C VAL A 95 4.27 10.68 -9.40
N GLY A 96 3.36 10.80 -10.37
CA GLY A 96 2.11 10.04 -10.42
C GLY A 96 2.29 8.61 -10.95
N PRO A 97 1.19 7.86 -11.16
CA PRO A 97 1.25 6.43 -11.53
C PRO A 97 2.08 6.10 -12.78
N GLU A 98 1.96 6.89 -13.85
CA GLU A 98 2.73 6.67 -15.09
C GLU A 98 4.24 6.85 -14.86
N GLY A 99 4.63 7.84 -14.04
CA GLY A 99 6.00 8.04 -13.60
C GLY A 99 6.48 6.94 -12.64
N MET A 100 5.58 6.43 -11.79
CA MET A 100 5.85 5.32 -10.87
C MET A 100 6.09 4.01 -11.63
N GLU A 101 5.31 3.70 -12.67
CA GLU A 101 5.52 2.54 -13.55
C GLU A 101 6.94 2.56 -14.15
N LYS A 102 7.32 3.69 -14.78
CA LYS A 102 8.67 3.90 -15.34
C LYS A 102 9.77 3.82 -14.26
N PHE A 103 9.53 4.41 -13.09
CA PHE A 103 10.50 4.38 -11.98
C PHE A 103 10.76 2.96 -11.47
N CYS A 104 9.71 2.14 -11.35
CA CYS A 104 9.81 0.74 -10.99
C CYS A 104 10.61 -0.06 -12.04
N GLU A 105 10.34 0.17 -13.33
CA GLU A 105 11.07 -0.43 -14.45
C GLU A 105 12.58 -0.09 -14.39
N ASP A 106 12.93 1.20 -14.26
CA ASP A 106 14.33 1.65 -14.22
C ASP A 106 15.13 1.06 -13.06
N ILE A 107 14.52 0.92 -11.86
CA ILE A 107 15.18 0.31 -10.70
C ILE A 107 15.11 -1.23 -10.70
N GLY A 108 14.37 -1.83 -11.63
CA GLY A 108 14.26 -3.28 -11.81
C GLY A 108 13.38 -3.99 -10.78
N VAL A 109 12.25 -3.38 -10.40
CA VAL A 109 11.25 -4.00 -9.51
C VAL A 109 9.84 -3.88 -10.10
N GLU A 110 8.95 -4.77 -9.70
CA GLU A 110 7.51 -4.62 -9.96
C GLU A 110 6.91 -3.56 -9.02
N PRO A 111 5.87 -2.80 -9.41
CA PRO A 111 5.20 -1.85 -8.53
C PRO A 111 4.71 -2.49 -7.23
N GLU A 112 4.26 -3.74 -7.31
CA GLU A 112 3.74 -4.52 -6.18
C GLU A 112 4.85 -5.17 -5.33
N ASN A 113 6.12 -4.83 -5.54
CA ASN A 113 7.20 -5.33 -4.72
C ASN A 113 7.20 -4.67 -3.33
N ILE A 114 7.39 -5.45 -2.25
CA ILE A 114 7.38 -4.92 -0.87
C ILE A 114 8.42 -3.80 -0.66
N ILE A 115 9.49 -3.79 -1.45
CA ILE A 115 10.53 -2.75 -1.40
C ILE A 115 10.00 -1.38 -1.83
N MET A 116 8.97 -1.31 -2.68
CA MET A 116 8.29 -0.04 -2.99
C MET A 116 7.55 0.53 -1.77
N LEU A 117 6.98 -0.33 -0.92
CA LEU A 117 6.37 0.09 0.35
C LEU A 117 7.41 0.54 1.38
N VAL A 118 8.56 -0.15 1.48
CA VAL A 118 9.69 0.28 2.34
C VAL A 118 10.24 1.62 1.86
N LEU A 119 10.40 1.80 0.56
CA LEU A 119 10.86 3.06 -0.03
C LEU A 119 9.88 4.20 0.24
N ALA A 120 8.58 3.99 0.01
CA ALA A 120 7.53 4.95 0.33
C ALA A 120 7.55 5.36 1.82
N TRP A 121 7.75 4.41 2.73
CA TRP A 121 7.90 4.66 4.16
C TRP A 121 9.13 5.53 4.48
N LEU A 122 10.28 5.29 3.84
CA LEU A 122 11.51 6.09 4.01
C LEU A 122 11.43 7.50 3.39
N LEU A 123 10.65 7.67 2.33
CA LEU A 123 10.28 8.97 1.78
C LEU A 123 9.24 9.71 2.66
N GLU A 124 8.67 9.02 3.66
CA GLU A 124 7.48 9.43 4.44
C GLU A 124 6.33 9.85 3.51
N ALA A 125 6.11 9.09 2.43
CA ALA A 125 5.16 9.43 1.38
C ALA A 125 3.71 9.40 1.88
N ALA A 126 2.93 10.42 1.52
CA ALA A 126 1.59 10.60 2.07
C ALA A 126 0.54 9.68 1.45
N SER A 127 0.62 9.35 0.16
CA SER A 127 -0.46 8.70 -0.59
C SER A 127 0.07 7.65 -1.58
N MET A 128 -0.57 6.49 -1.62
CA MET A 128 -0.14 5.38 -2.46
C MET A 128 -0.20 5.68 -3.97
N GLY A 129 0.91 5.39 -4.66
CA GLY A 129 1.08 5.65 -6.10
C GLY A 129 1.51 7.07 -6.46
N PHE A 130 1.86 7.91 -5.47
CA PHE A 130 2.33 9.28 -5.68
C PHE A 130 3.56 9.58 -4.82
N PHE A 131 4.56 10.28 -5.36
CA PHE A 131 5.62 10.94 -4.57
C PHE A 131 5.71 12.42 -4.93
N THR A 132 5.64 13.30 -3.92
CA THR A 132 5.97 14.72 -4.14
C THR A 132 7.48 14.95 -4.19
N LYS A 133 7.86 16.11 -4.72
CA LYS A 133 9.24 16.59 -4.75
C LYS A 133 9.89 16.66 -3.36
N GLU A 134 9.16 17.08 -2.34
CA GLU A 134 9.64 17.16 -0.95
C GLU A 134 9.86 15.77 -0.36
N GLU A 135 8.93 14.84 -0.59
CA GLU A 135 9.01 13.45 -0.15
C GLU A 135 10.23 12.76 -0.76
N TRP A 136 10.38 12.87 -2.09
CA TRP A 136 11.51 12.35 -2.84
C TRP A 136 12.83 12.93 -2.36
N LEU A 137 12.99 14.25 -2.35
CA LEU A 137 14.25 14.89 -1.95
C LEU A 137 14.63 14.55 -0.51
N ARG A 138 13.67 14.50 0.42
CA ARG A 138 13.89 14.07 1.81
C ARG A 138 14.39 12.63 1.89
N GLY A 139 13.65 11.69 1.33
CA GLY A 139 13.96 10.25 1.41
C GLY A 139 15.24 9.87 0.67
N MET A 140 15.42 10.39 -0.54
CA MET A 140 16.60 10.12 -1.36
C MET A 140 17.87 10.77 -0.78
N THR A 141 17.78 11.95 -0.15
CA THR A 141 18.88 12.52 0.65
C THR A 141 19.21 11.64 1.85
N LEU A 142 18.18 11.15 2.58
CA LEU A 142 18.39 10.25 3.72
C LEU A 142 19.13 8.96 3.29
N LEU A 143 18.75 8.39 2.15
CA LEU A 143 19.37 7.20 1.55
C LEU A 143 20.72 7.46 0.84
N GLN A 144 21.11 8.72 0.64
CA GLN A 144 22.26 9.17 -0.17
C GLN A 144 22.20 8.76 -1.66
N CYS A 145 21.00 8.54 -2.18
CA CYS A 145 20.74 8.14 -3.56
C CYS A 145 20.40 9.37 -4.43
N ASP A 146 21.15 9.63 -5.50
CA ASP A 146 20.84 10.71 -6.46
C ASP A 146 20.74 10.22 -7.91
N CYS A 147 20.60 8.90 -8.10
CA CYS A 147 20.28 8.23 -9.35
C CYS A 147 19.86 6.77 -9.10
N THR A 148 19.33 6.16 -10.15
CA THR A 148 18.93 4.75 -10.25
C THR A 148 20.01 3.77 -9.79
N GLU A 149 21.29 3.97 -10.14
CA GLU A 149 22.40 3.08 -9.73
C GLU A 149 22.55 3.02 -8.21
N ARG A 150 22.53 4.18 -7.55
CA ARG A 150 22.68 4.25 -6.10
C ARG A 150 21.47 3.72 -5.36
N LEU A 151 20.26 3.87 -5.91
CA LEU A 151 19.08 3.25 -5.28
C LEU A 151 19.11 1.73 -5.46
N ARG A 152 19.51 1.23 -6.65
CA ARG A 152 19.72 -0.21 -6.89
C ARG A 152 20.76 -0.82 -5.93
N SER A 153 21.85 -0.12 -5.63
CA SER A 153 22.84 -0.59 -4.63
C SER A 153 22.35 -0.55 -3.17
N LYS A 154 21.16 0.02 -2.89
CA LYS A 154 20.48 -0.04 -1.58
C LYS A 154 19.36 -1.08 -1.49
N MET A 155 19.06 -1.85 -2.55
CA MET A 155 17.95 -2.81 -2.51
C MET A 155 18.05 -3.83 -1.36
N ASP A 156 19.25 -4.32 -1.07
CA ASP A 156 19.45 -5.25 0.06
C ASP A 156 19.36 -4.56 1.42
N TYR A 157 19.73 -3.27 1.52
CA TYR A 157 19.48 -2.47 2.72
C TYR A 157 17.97 -2.34 2.97
N LEU A 158 17.19 -2.00 1.93
CA LEU A 158 15.73 -1.88 2.02
C LEU A 158 15.06 -3.21 2.41
N ARG A 159 15.58 -4.36 1.91
CA ARG A 159 15.15 -5.70 2.34
C ARG A 159 15.45 -5.94 3.82
N CYS A 160 16.63 -5.55 4.30
CA CYS A 160 17.05 -5.78 5.68
C CYS A 160 16.22 -5.03 6.72
N GLU A 161 15.66 -3.86 6.38
CA GLU A 161 14.79 -3.09 7.30
C GLU A 161 13.55 -3.90 7.73
N LEU A 162 13.05 -4.81 6.89
CA LEU A 162 11.90 -5.67 7.18
C LEU A 162 12.21 -6.79 8.19
N ASN A 163 13.49 -7.11 8.43
CA ASN A 163 13.90 -8.14 9.39
C ASN A 163 13.82 -7.65 10.84
N ASP A 164 13.81 -6.33 11.08
CA ASP A 164 13.61 -5.78 12.42
C ASP A 164 12.10 -5.73 12.74
N SER A 165 11.69 -6.48 13.76
CA SER A 165 10.27 -6.65 14.13
C SER A 165 9.56 -5.34 14.50
N ALA A 166 10.29 -4.35 15.01
CA ALA A 166 9.75 -3.03 15.36
C ALA A 166 9.67 -2.11 14.13
N VAL A 167 10.68 -2.14 13.25
CA VAL A 167 10.63 -1.44 11.95
C VAL A 167 9.50 -1.99 11.09
N PHE A 168 9.39 -3.31 10.96
CA PHE A 168 8.28 -3.97 10.28
C PHE A 168 6.92 -3.55 10.87
N LYS A 169 6.76 -3.52 12.20
CA LYS A 169 5.51 -3.08 12.84
C LYS A 169 5.18 -1.61 12.53
N ASN A 170 6.17 -0.76 12.31
CA ASN A 170 5.97 0.62 11.86
C ASN A 170 5.59 0.71 10.36
N ILE A 171 6.27 -0.03 9.48
CA ILE A 171 5.97 -0.11 8.04
C ILE A 171 4.54 -0.65 7.82
N TYR A 172 4.19 -1.75 8.48
CA TYR A 172 2.86 -2.34 8.44
C TYR A 172 1.76 -1.36 8.89
N ARG A 173 2.03 -0.58 9.96
CA ARG A 173 1.09 0.43 10.47
C ARG A 173 0.98 1.66 9.59
N TYR A 174 2.05 2.02 8.88
CA TYR A 174 2.10 3.08 7.87
C TYR A 174 1.31 2.71 6.62
N ALA A 175 1.44 1.45 6.15
CA ALA A 175 0.79 0.93 4.95
C ALA A 175 -0.73 1.20 4.93
N PHE A 176 -1.39 1.08 6.08
CA PHE A 176 -2.81 1.43 6.24
C PHE A 176 -3.13 2.88 5.85
N ASP A 177 -2.43 3.86 6.43
CA ASP A 177 -2.72 5.27 6.14
C ASP A 177 -2.14 5.73 4.80
N PHE A 178 -1.15 5.01 4.24
CA PHE A 178 -0.60 5.20 2.89
C PHE A 178 -1.57 4.76 1.79
N ALA A 179 -2.11 3.55 1.89
CA ALA A 179 -3.02 2.97 0.89
C ALA A 179 -4.45 3.54 0.95
N ARG A 180 -4.89 4.01 2.12
CA ARG A 180 -6.26 4.47 2.33
C ARG A 180 -6.53 5.86 1.75
N ASP A 181 -7.62 5.99 1.01
CA ASP A 181 -8.22 7.28 0.64
C ASP A 181 -8.44 8.14 1.90
N LYS A 182 -7.93 9.37 1.88
CA LYS A 182 -7.94 10.28 3.03
C LYS A 182 -9.35 10.55 3.57
N SER A 183 -10.38 10.45 2.73
CA SER A 183 -11.80 10.63 3.10
C SER A 183 -12.43 9.44 3.84
N GLN A 184 -11.96 8.19 3.67
CA GLN A 184 -12.80 6.99 3.92
C GLN A 184 -12.71 6.30 5.31
N ARG A 185 -11.74 6.64 6.17
CA ARG A 185 -11.43 5.98 7.48
C ARG A 185 -11.03 4.50 7.46
N SER A 186 -11.54 3.68 6.55
CA SER A 186 -11.15 2.27 6.32
C SER A 186 -10.54 2.08 4.92
N LEU A 187 -9.74 1.03 4.74
CA LEU A 187 -9.39 0.49 3.42
C LEU A 187 -10.61 -0.23 2.83
N ASP A 188 -10.79 -0.22 1.51
CA ASP A 188 -11.65 -1.18 0.82
C ASP A 188 -11.05 -2.60 0.90
N MET A 189 -11.88 -3.63 0.75
CA MET A 189 -11.45 -5.01 0.99
C MET A 189 -10.40 -5.51 -0.02
N ASP A 190 -10.46 -5.08 -1.28
CA ASP A 190 -9.51 -5.53 -2.30
C ASP A 190 -8.13 -4.92 -2.05
N THR A 191 -8.04 -3.61 -1.83
CA THR A 191 -6.79 -2.95 -1.41
C THR A 191 -6.24 -3.52 -0.09
N ALA A 192 -7.12 -3.85 0.87
CA ALA A 192 -6.71 -4.46 2.12
C ALA A 192 -6.09 -5.86 1.91
N LYS A 193 -6.72 -6.74 1.12
CA LYS A 193 -6.18 -8.07 0.80
C LYS A 193 -4.81 -7.97 0.13
N SER A 194 -4.67 -7.17 -0.94
CA SER A 194 -3.40 -7.08 -1.68
C SER A 194 -2.28 -6.50 -0.81
N MET A 195 -2.57 -5.51 0.04
CA MET A 195 -1.58 -4.95 0.96
C MET A 195 -1.23 -5.93 2.11
N LEU A 196 -2.17 -6.74 2.59
CA LEU A 196 -1.87 -7.81 3.57
C LEU A 196 -1.06 -8.94 2.95
N ALA A 197 -1.36 -9.36 1.71
CA ALA A 197 -0.59 -10.36 0.99
C ALA A 197 0.87 -9.91 0.85
N LEU A 198 1.05 -8.67 0.39
CA LEU A 198 2.37 -8.04 0.26
C LEU A 198 3.19 -8.09 1.55
N LEU A 199 2.55 -7.91 2.71
CA LEU A 199 3.21 -7.82 4.01
C LEU A 199 3.35 -9.17 4.75
N LEU A 200 2.38 -10.08 4.62
CA LEU A 200 2.23 -11.23 5.52
C LEU A 200 2.30 -12.60 4.83
N GLU A 201 2.10 -12.70 3.51
CA GLU A 201 2.01 -13.98 2.78
C GLU A 201 3.21 -14.90 3.03
N ARG A 202 4.41 -14.32 3.12
CA ARG A 202 5.67 -15.07 3.32
C ARG A 202 6.01 -15.36 4.79
N SER A 203 5.33 -14.72 5.74
CA SER A 203 5.71 -14.75 7.16
C SER A 203 4.63 -15.28 8.10
N TRP A 204 3.37 -15.35 7.66
CA TRP A 204 2.25 -15.82 8.47
C TRP A 204 1.62 -17.06 7.81
N PRO A 205 1.83 -18.27 8.36
CA PRO A 205 1.36 -19.52 7.73
C PRO A 205 -0.16 -19.63 7.53
N LEU A 206 -0.96 -18.96 8.36
CA LEU A 206 -2.42 -18.89 8.19
C LEU A 206 -2.87 -17.87 7.14
N PHE A 207 -1.99 -17.03 6.58
CA PHE A 207 -2.39 -15.98 5.64
C PHE A 207 -3.17 -16.48 4.41
N PRO A 208 -2.79 -17.58 3.71
CA PRO A 208 -3.55 -18.06 2.56
C PRO A 208 -4.99 -18.48 2.91
N VAL A 209 -5.19 -18.93 4.15
CA VAL A 209 -6.49 -19.36 4.69
C VAL A 209 -7.31 -18.15 5.15
N PHE A 210 -6.65 -17.17 5.78
CA PHE A 210 -7.26 -15.88 6.13
C PHE A 210 -7.71 -15.09 4.90
N GLN A 211 -6.94 -15.12 3.80
CA GLN A 211 -7.33 -14.48 2.55
C GLN A 211 -8.61 -15.12 1.97
N GLN A 212 -8.71 -16.45 1.96
CA GLN A 212 -9.94 -17.15 1.55
C GLN A 212 -11.15 -16.78 2.41
N PHE A 213 -10.96 -16.60 3.73
CA PHE A 213 -12.00 -16.09 4.62
C PHE A 213 -12.43 -14.68 4.20
N LEU A 214 -11.49 -13.75 4.01
CA LEU A 214 -11.81 -12.37 3.59
C LEU A 214 -12.57 -12.32 2.26
N GLU A 215 -12.20 -13.16 1.29
CA GLU A 215 -12.88 -13.30 -0.01
C GLU A 215 -14.34 -13.77 0.10
N GLN A 216 -14.64 -14.64 1.07
CA GLN A 216 -15.99 -15.18 1.31
C GLN A 216 -16.81 -14.33 2.31
N SER A 217 -16.15 -13.40 3.01
CA SER A 217 -16.74 -12.65 4.10
C SER A 217 -17.74 -11.57 3.64
N LYS A 218 -18.56 -11.12 4.60
CA LYS A 218 -19.47 -9.97 4.43
C LYS A 218 -18.77 -8.61 4.43
N TYR A 219 -17.50 -8.54 4.85
CA TYR A 219 -16.77 -7.29 5.05
C TYR A 219 -16.46 -6.60 3.72
N LYS A 220 -16.74 -5.30 3.63
CA LYS A 220 -16.45 -4.46 2.44
C LYS A 220 -15.19 -3.61 2.57
N GLY A 221 -14.56 -3.65 3.72
CA GLY A 221 -13.34 -2.91 4.03
C GLY A 221 -12.78 -3.29 5.38
N MET A 222 -11.56 -2.85 5.65
CA MET A 222 -10.85 -3.07 6.91
C MET A 222 -10.56 -1.72 7.58
N ASN A 223 -10.97 -1.56 8.83
CA ASN A 223 -10.71 -0.36 9.62
C ASN A 223 -9.31 -0.43 10.27
N LYS A 224 -8.87 0.68 10.88
CA LYS A 224 -7.51 0.80 11.44
C LYS A 224 -7.26 -0.18 12.60
N ASP A 225 -8.26 -0.45 13.41
CA ASP A 225 -8.17 -1.36 14.55
C ASP A 225 -8.06 -2.82 14.09
N GLN A 226 -8.94 -3.24 13.18
CA GLN A 226 -8.86 -4.56 12.52
C GLN A 226 -7.49 -4.78 11.87
N TRP A 227 -7.01 -3.80 11.09
CA TRP A 227 -5.68 -3.88 10.46
C TRP A 227 -4.57 -4.09 11.50
N TYR A 228 -4.61 -3.36 12.61
CA TYR A 228 -3.55 -3.40 13.63
C TYR A 228 -3.58 -4.73 14.40
N ASN A 229 -4.77 -5.27 14.66
CA ASN A 229 -4.95 -6.56 15.33
C ASN A 229 -4.61 -7.76 14.44
N VAL A 230 -4.77 -7.70 13.11
CA VAL A 230 -4.31 -8.78 12.20
C VAL A 230 -2.81 -9.08 12.37
N LEU A 231 -1.96 -8.05 12.52
CA LEU A 231 -0.53 -8.25 12.79
C LEU A 231 -0.23 -8.80 14.20
N GLU A 232 -1.04 -8.43 15.19
CA GLU A 232 -0.87 -8.94 16.55
C GLU A 232 -1.31 -10.40 16.65
N PHE A 233 -2.43 -10.75 16.01
CA PHE A 233 -2.93 -12.11 15.85
C PHE A 233 -1.90 -12.99 15.13
N SER A 234 -1.35 -12.54 14.00
CA SER A 234 -0.35 -13.29 13.24
C SER A 234 0.97 -13.55 13.99
N ARG A 235 1.19 -12.85 15.11
CA ARG A 235 2.38 -12.97 15.95
C ARG A 235 2.14 -13.69 17.29
N THR A 236 0.89 -13.76 17.75
CA THR A 236 0.54 -14.27 19.08
C THR A 236 -0.34 -15.52 19.07
N ILE A 237 -1.13 -15.74 18.01
CA ILE A 237 -1.98 -16.93 17.86
C ILE A 237 -1.24 -17.98 17.05
N LYS A 238 -1.24 -19.21 17.56
CA LYS A 238 -0.63 -20.38 16.91
C LYS A 238 -1.40 -20.80 15.66
N GLU A 239 -0.73 -21.52 14.78
CA GLU A 239 -1.31 -22.09 13.55
C GLU A 239 -2.47 -23.05 13.82
N ASP A 240 -2.46 -23.77 14.94
CA ASP A 240 -3.53 -24.68 15.38
C ASP A 240 -4.71 -23.96 16.08
N LEU A 241 -4.63 -22.64 16.25
CA LEU A 241 -5.58 -21.79 16.98
C LEU A 241 -5.81 -22.22 18.45
N SER A 242 -4.96 -23.09 19.02
CA SER A 242 -5.16 -23.71 20.34
C SER A 242 -5.04 -22.74 21.53
N ASN A 243 -4.42 -21.59 21.32
CA ASN A 243 -4.25 -20.54 22.33
C ASN A 243 -5.10 -19.29 22.04
N TYR A 244 -6.07 -19.39 21.13
CA TYR A 244 -7.04 -18.33 20.91
C TYR A 244 -8.07 -18.30 22.04
N ASP A 245 -8.36 -17.10 22.55
CA ASP A 245 -9.30 -16.84 23.63
C ASP A 245 -10.57 -16.19 23.04
N GLU A 246 -11.70 -16.89 23.17
CA GLU A 246 -13.01 -16.47 22.65
C GLU A 246 -13.66 -15.36 23.49
N ASP A 247 -13.25 -15.19 24.77
CA ASP A 247 -13.62 -14.06 25.62
C ASP A 247 -12.61 -12.88 25.49
N GLY A 248 -11.63 -13.01 24.59
CA GLY A 248 -10.59 -12.02 24.35
C GLY A 248 -11.09 -10.74 23.67
N ALA A 249 -10.35 -9.65 23.83
CA ALA A 249 -10.67 -8.35 23.23
C ALA A 249 -10.27 -8.23 21.74
N TRP A 250 -10.43 -9.31 20.97
CA TRP A 250 -10.17 -9.32 19.54
C TRP A 250 -11.31 -8.61 18.76
N PRO A 251 -11.05 -8.04 17.58
CA PRO A 251 -12.12 -7.56 16.72
C PRO A 251 -12.87 -8.74 16.10
N VAL A 252 -14.20 -8.69 16.13
CA VAL A 252 -15.18 -9.66 15.54
C VAL A 252 -14.78 -10.30 14.20
N LEU A 253 -14.01 -9.60 13.36
CA LEU A 253 -13.47 -10.14 12.11
C LEU A 253 -12.51 -11.33 12.32
N LEU A 254 -11.70 -11.31 13.38
CA LEU A 254 -10.78 -12.39 13.74
C LEU A 254 -11.52 -13.52 14.47
N ASP A 255 -12.53 -13.19 15.26
CA ASP A 255 -13.40 -14.15 15.94
C ASP A 255 -14.17 -14.99 14.89
N GLU A 256 -14.80 -14.33 13.92
CA GLU A 256 -15.48 -14.96 12.76
C GLU A 256 -14.51 -15.78 11.90
N PHE A 257 -13.23 -15.36 11.79
CA PHE A 257 -12.20 -16.14 11.09
C PHE A 257 -11.86 -17.44 11.83
N VAL A 258 -11.69 -17.38 13.15
CA VAL A 258 -11.40 -18.57 13.98
C VAL A 258 -12.57 -19.55 13.97
N GLU A 259 -13.81 -19.06 14.11
CA GLU A 259 -15.01 -19.89 14.00
C GLU A 259 -15.09 -20.60 12.64
N TRP A 260 -14.94 -19.84 11.55
CA TRP A 260 -14.97 -20.36 10.17
C TRP A 260 -13.87 -21.41 9.93
N GLN A 261 -12.66 -21.18 10.44
CA GLN A 261 -11.54 -22.11 10.27
C GLN A 261 -11.69 -23.38 11.11
N LYS A 262 -12.21 -23.28 12.34
CA LYS A 262 -12.57 -24.44 13.17
C LYS A 262 -13.64 -25.28 12.47
N ALA A 263 -14.71 -24.67 11.97
CA ALA A 263 -15.79 -25.38 11.26
C ALA A 263 -15.30 -26.14 10.01
N ARG A 264 -14.40 -25.53 9.23
CA ARG A 264 -13.77 -26.18 8.06
C ARG A 264 -12.82 -27.31 8.40
N SER A 265 -12.24 -27.33 9.61
CA SER A 265 -11.27 -28.35 10.04
C SER A 265 -11.92 -29.59 10.65
N VAL A 266 -13.23 -29.55 10.90
CA VAL A 266 -14.05 -30.64 11.45
C VAL A 266 -14.88 -31.35 10.37
N SER A 267 -14.82 -30.87 9.12
CA SER A 267 -15.52 -31.40 7.93
C SER A 267 -14.59 -32.20 7.02
#